data_AF-A0A662XCM3-F1
#
_entry.id   AF-A0A662XCM3-F1
#
_cell.length_a   1.000
_cell.length_b   1.000
_cell.length_c   1.000
_cell.angle_alpha   90.00
_cell.angle_beta   90.00
_cell.angle_gamma   90.00
#
_symmetry.space_group_name_H-M   'P 1'
#
loop_
_entity.id
_entity.type
_entity.pdbx_description
1 polymer ?
#
loop_
_entity_poly.entity_id
_entity_poly.type
_entity_poly.pdbx_seq_one_letter_code
_entity_poly.pdbx_strand_id
1 'polypeptide(L)'
;ACAHCVPRSNWNSASVPASTGYASVRQQVFNGINIGQMSPLVEGGCHNNVHANLDSTMGTFASPADPIFWSHHAMVDLLHVIFHKCRVGTQRLTFAQKAAQPVAWTSCARRNGGVFNPADVITMRTGERGVNPINGRNDPLIGKYFTGVPNQFAGLMDVRDLGASSYGYYISGQVATMYTQCDASPTARVLSEETERPGCAVTEDDGHKDVVIIQNATTDASEQRVTNWYDETLATLGGQNHENMADMERQSCMFEDQCLGGTPDYTEEFKTTWNVTEPRCKTIVRAINDGSQPILYESWRENMEQRFGCPVPANASSSDCSQDDTIQFGDVSSDQEMSSWASSEDMEMSSDDEMSSWASSEDTEMSSDFDDVVGEVVTSSDEGDSSQW
;
A
#
# COMPACT_ATOMS: atom_id res chain seq x y z
N ALA A 1 10.17 28.66 17.18
CA ALA A 1 11.37 27.79 17.19
C ALA A 1 10.93 26.40 16.74
N CYS A 2 11.52 25.86 15.66
CA CYS A 2 11.29 24.47 15.26
C CYS A 2 12.10 23.57 16.20
N ALA A 3 11.48 22.53 16.77
CA ALA A 3 12.14 21.64 17.72
C ALA A 3 13.26 20.77 17.10
N HIS A 4 13.53 20.92 15.80
CA HIS A 4 14.43 20.05 15.00
C HIS A 4 14.07 18.55 15.11
N CYS A 5 12.82 18.25 15.43
CA CYS A 5 12.28 16.90 15.56
C CYS A 5 11.10 16.72 14.60
N VAL A 6 10.91 15.49 14.12
CA VAL A 6 9.72 15.06 13.39
C VAL A 6 8.68 14.57 14.40
N PRO A 7 7.49 15.20 14.50
CA PRO A 7 6.42 14.71 15.38
C PRO A 7 5.95 13.32 14.98
N ARG A 8 5.79 12.42 15.95
CA ARG A 8 5.25 11.07 15.79
C ARG A 8 4.15 10.82 16.83
N SER A 9 3.18 9.98 16.50
CA SER A 9 2.25 9.44 17.49
C SER A 9 2.96 8.39 18.38
N ASN A 10 2.25 7.85 19.36
CA ASN A 10 2.78 6.76 20.19
C ASN A 10 2.75 5.42 19.43
N TRP A 11 3.82 5.12 18.69
CA TRP A 11 3.91 3.86 17.93
C TRP A 11 4.01 2.61 18.81
N ASN A 12 4.29 2.74 20.11
CA ASN A 12 4.23 1.59 21.04
C ASN A 12 2.79 1.09 21.25
N SER A 13 1.79 1.89 20.89
CA SER A 13 0.37 1.54 20.97
C SER A 13 -0.31 1.46 19.59
N ALA A 14 0.42 1.72 18.50
CA ALA A 14 -0.15 1.61 17.16
C ALA A 14 -0.31 0.13 16.79
N SER A 15 -1.49 -0.26 16.33
CA SER A 15 -1.74 -1.61 15.84
C SER A 15 -1.27 -1.77 14.40
N VAL A 16 -0.86 -2.98 14.04
CA VAL A 16 -0.65 -3.36 12.63
C VAL A 16 -2.02 -3.68 12.04
N PRO A 17 -2.53 -2.93 11.04
CA PRO A 17 -3.90 -3.11 10.55
C PRO A 17 -4.05 -4.45 9.82
N ALA A 18 -5.18 -5.14 9.96
CA ALA A 18 -5.43 -6.39 9.22
C ALA A 18 -5.50 -6.16 7.70
N SER A 19 -5.76 -4.93 7.26
CA SER A 19 -5.65 -4.53 5.85
C SER A 19 -4.23 -4.62 5.27
N THR A 20 -3.21 -4.77 6.13
CA THR A 20 -1.82 -5.05 5.73
C THR A 20 -1.48 -6.54 5.72
N GLY A 21 -2.42 -7.41 6.16
CA GLY A 21 -2.25 -8.85 6.16
C GLY A 21 -2.23 -9.45 4.75
N TYR A 22 -1.60 -10.61 4.60
CA TYR A 22 -1.40 -11.26 3.30
C TYR A 22 -2.67 -11.43 2.47
N ALA A 23 -3.78 -11.89 3.07
CA ALA A 23 -5.05 -11.99 2.36
C ALA A 23 -5.54 -10.63 1.86
N SER A 24 -5.50 -9.60 2.70
CA SER A 24 -5.98 -8.28 2.31
C SER A 24 -5.12 -7.65 1.22
N VAL A 25 -3.79 -7.66 1.39
CA VAL A 25 -2.85 -7.12 0.41
C VAL A 25 -2.96 -7.86 -0.92
N ARG A 26 -3.13 -9.19 -0.89
CA ARG A 26 -3.38 -9.99 -2.09
C ARG A 26 -4.62 -9.52 -2.84
N GLN A 27 -5.74 -9.30 -2.14
CA GLN A 27 -6.98 -8.83 -2.76
C GLN A 27 -6.82 -7.41 -3.32
N GLN A 28 -6.10 -6.53 -2.64
CA GLN A 28 -5.84 -5.18 -3.12
C GLN A 28 -5.01 -5.18 -4.42
N VAL A 29 -3.99 -6.04 -4.51
CA VAL A 29 -3.12 -6.14 -5.69
C VAL A 29 -3.83 -6.84 -6.86
N PHE A 30 -4.50 -7.97 -6.64
CA PHE A 30 -4.98 -8.82 -7.72
C PHE A 30 -6.43 -8.60 -8.14
N ASN A 31 -7.26 -7.89 -7.37
CA ASN A 31 -8.63 -7.60 -7.81
C ASN A 31 -8.69 -6.53 -8.93
N GLY A 32 -7.63 -5.74 -9.09
CA GLY A 32 -7.48 -4.84 -10.23
C GLY A 32 -7.06 -5.59 -11.50
N ILE A 33 -7.77 -5.37 -12.61
CA ILE A 33 -7.37 -5.90 -13.93
C ILE A 33 -6.37 -5.00 -14.66
N ASN A 34 -6.24 -3.74 -14.23
CA ASN A 34 -5.28 -2.76 -14.74
C ASN A 34 -4.81 -1.83 -13.60
N ILE A 35 -3.79 -1.02 -13.86
CA ILE A 35 -3.18 -0.13 -12.88
C ILE A 35 -4.19 0.87 -12.29
N GLY A 36 -5.13 1.36 -13.09
CA GLY A 36 -6.16 2.31 -12.65
C GLY A 36 -7.17 1.71 -11.68
N GLN A 37 -7.28 0.39 -11.62
CA GLN A 37 -8.09 -0.31 -10.63
C GLN A 37 -7.27 -0.80 -9.43
N MET A 38 -6.04 -1.27 -9.67
CA MET A 38 -5.18 -1.76 -8.58
C MET A 38 -4.71 -0.61 -7.67
N SER A 39 -4.25 0.51 -8.24
CA SER A 39 -3.67 1.59 -7.44
C SER A 39 -4.66 2.14 -6.40
N PRO A 40 -5.94 2.44 -6.72
CA PRO A 40 -6.89 2.88 -5.70
C PRO A 40 -7.19 1.85 -4.61
N LEU A 41 -7.10 0.55 -4.92
CA LEU A 41 -7.30 -0.51 -3.92
C LEU A 41 -6.16 -0.58 -2.91
N VAL A 42 -4.91 -0.43 -3.37
CA VAL A 42 -3.72 -0.39 -2.52
C VAL A 42 -3.66 0.92 -1.74
N GLU A 43 -3.91 2.05 -2.41
CA GLU A 43 -3.94 3.40 -1.81
C GLU A 43 -4.99 3.48 -0.71
N GLY A 44 -6.26 3.17 -1.02
CA GLY A 44 -7.36 3.19 -0.05
C GLY A 44 -7.31 2.06 0.99
N GLY A 45 -6.53 1.02 0.74
CA GLY A 45 -6.34 -0.12 1.63
C GLY A 45 -5.14 0.05 2.55
N CYS A 46 -4.13 -0.81 2.38
CA CYS A 46 -2.99 -0.91 3.29
C CYS A 46 -2.17 0.39 3.37
N HIS A 47 -2.07 1.17 2.29
CA HIS A 47 -1.30 2.42 2.27
C HIS A 47 -1.91 3.46 3.23
N ASN A 48 -3.16 3.86 2.99
CA ASN A 48 -3.81 4.86 3.85
C ASN A 48 -3.98 4.36 5.28
N ASN A 49 -4.21 3.06 5.48
CA ASN A 49 -4.37 2.53 6.83
C ASN A 49 -3.07 2.62 7.65
N VAL A 50 -1.90 2.42 7.05
CA VAL A 50 -0.60 2.60 7.74
C VAL A 50 -0.36 4.08 8.05
N HIS A 51 -0.59 4.96 7.08
CA HIS A 51 -0.49 6.42 7.30
C HIS A 51 -1.39 6.89 8.45
N ALA A 52 -2.64 6.43 8.47
CA ALA A 52 -3.61 6.78 9.51
C ALA A 52 -3.25 6.22 10.90
N ASN A 53 -2.69 5.00 10.99
CA ASN A 53 -2.32 4.41 12.28
C ASN A 53 -1.02 5.00 12.86
N LEU A 54 -0.05 5.32 12.00
CA LEU A 54 1.16 6.00 12.46
C LEU A 54 0.88 7.46 12.84
N ASP A 55 -0.13 8.07 12.21
CA ASP A 55 -0.71 9.38 12.51
C ASP A 55 0.35 10.50 12.61
N SER A 56 -0.01 11.65 13.19
CA SER A 56 0.90 12.79 13.35
C SER A 56 1.50 13.19 12.00
N THR A 57 2.82 13.33 11.88
CA THR A 57 3.46 13.65 10.59
C THR A 57 3.08 12.64 9.49
N MET A 58 3.02 11.34 9.82
CA MET A 58 2.63 10.29 8.86
C MET A 58 1.18 10.42 8.39
N GLY A 59 0.29 11.06 9.16
CA GLY A 59 -1.10 11.29 8.76
C GLY A 59 -1.31 12.42 7.75
N THR A 60 -0.26 13.17 7.37
CA THR A 60 -0.38 14.44 6.62
C THR A 60 0.46 14.47 5.33
N PHE A 61 0.32 15.52 4.53
CA PHE A 61 1.20 15.80 3.40
C PHE A 61 2.67 16.05 3.78
N ALA A 62 2.97 16.22 5.08
CA ALA A 62 4.33 16.29 5.60
C ALA A 62 4.94 14.90 5.89
N SER A 63 4.21 13.81 5.65
CA SER A 63 4.69 12.43 5.88
C SER A 63 6.07 12.11 5.29
N PRO A 64 6.51 12.63 4.12
CA PRO A 64 7.87 12.40 3.64
C PRO A 64 9.00 12.93 4.54
N ALA A 65 8.68 13.78 5.53
CA ALA A 65 9.63 14.25 6.53
C ALA A 65 9.98 13.16 7.56
N ASP A 66 9.13 12.14 7.74
CA ASP A 66 9.44 11.00 8.60
C ASP A 66 10.20 9.91 7.82
N PRO A 67 11.40 9.46 8.27
CA PRO A 67 12.15 8.42 7.57
C PRO A 67 11.38 7.11 7.29
N ILE A 68 10.38 6.74 8.11
CA ILE A 68 9.61 5.51 7.88
C ILE A 68 8.77 5.57 6.59
N PHE A 69 8.42 6.78 6.14
CA PHE A 69 7.71 7.01 4.89
C PHE A 69 8.34 6.27 3.71
N TRP A 70 9.66 6.35 3.60
CA TRP A 70 10.39 5.75 2.47
C TRP A 70 10.38 4.22 2.51
N SER A 71 10.40 3.62 3.71
CA SER A 71 10.28 2.17 3.86
C SER A 71 8.85 1.70 3.58
N HIS A 72 7.84 2.45 4.03
CA HIS A 72 6.44 2.20 3.69
C HIS A 72 6.21 2.25 2.18
N HIS A 73 6.67 3.33 1.52
CA HIS A 73 6.52 3.49 0.07
C HIS A 73 7.38 2.50 -0.74
N ALA A 74 8.50 2.00 -0.20
CA ALA A 74 9.24 0.91 -0.85
C ALA A 74 8.43 -0.40 -0.89
N MET A 75 7.62 -0.68 0.14
CA MET A 75 6.68 -1.81 0.12
C MET A 75 5.54 -1.57 -0.88
N VAL A 76 4.97 -0.35 -0.93
CA VAL A 76 3.94 0.00 -1.92
C VAL A 76 4.48 -0.17 -3.35
N ASP A 77 5.69 0.31 -3.62
CA ASP A 77 6.34 0.11 -4.92
C ASP A 77 6.57 -1.37 -5.24
N LEU A 78 6.96 -2.19 -4.25
CA LEU A 78 7.03 -3.65 -4.43
C LEU A 78 5.68 -4.27 -4.81
N LEU A 79 4.55 -3.78 -4.27
CA LEU A 79 3.22 -4.22 -4.70
C LEU A 79 2.94 -3.86 -6.16
N HIS A 80 3.38 -2.67 -6.61
CA HIS A 80 3.34 -2.29 -8.01
C HIS A 80 4.22 -3.19 -8.88
N VAL A 81 5.41 -3.57 -8.42
CA VAL A 81 6.31 -4.52 -9.12
C VAL A 81 5.66 -5.89 -9.25
N ILE A 82 5.02 -6.41 -8.19
CA ILE A 82 4.27 -7.68 -8.22
C ILE A 82 3.13 -7.58 -9.24
N PHE A 83 2.33 -6.52 -9.18
CA PHE A 83 1.24 -6.29 -10.15
C PHE A 83 1.77 -6.26 -11.59
N HIS A 84 2.83 -5.49 -11.84
CA HIS A 84 3.44 -5.33 -13.15
C HIS A 84 3.91 -6.69 -13.69
N LYS A 85 4.67 -7.46 -12.90
CA LYS A 85 5.10 -8.82 -13.26
C LYS A 85 3.92 -9.73 -13.59
N CYS A 86 2.85 -9.67 -12.79
CA CYS A 86 1.74 -10.62 -12.89
C CYS A 86 0.69 -10.27 -13.95
N ARG A 87 0.53 -8.99 -14.32
CA ARG A 87 -0.50 -8.55 -15.26
C ARG A 87 0.07 -8.08 -16.59
N VAL A 88 1.33 -7.64 -16.61
CA VAL A 88 2.01 -7.10 -17.81
C VAL A 88 3.09 -8.05 -18.31
N GLY A 89 3.70 -8.81 -17.40
CA GLY A 89 4.75 -9.78 -17.69
C GLY A 89 6.14 -9.21 -17.43
N THR A 90 7.17 -10.04 -17.71
CA THR A 90 8.57 -9.70 -17.47
C THR A 90 9.25 -9.09 -18.69
N GLN A 91 8.64 -9.19 -19.88
CA GLN A 91 9.20 -8.68 -21.12
C GLN A 91 9.42 -7.17 -21.06
N ARG A 92 10.62 -6.72 -21.46
CA ARG A 92 10.92 -5.30 -21.58
C ARG A 92 10.17 -4.69 -22.75
N LEU A 93 9.40 -3.66 -22.44
CA LEU A 93 8.63 -2.91 -23.40
C LEU A 93 9.41 -1.66 -23.83
N THR A 94 9.43 -1.38 -25.13
CA THR A 94 9.83 -0.05 -25.64
C THR A 94 8.90 1.03 -25.10
N PHE A 95 9.34 2.29 -25.12
CA PHE A 95 8.48 3.41 -24.68
C PHE A 95 7.11 3.43 -25.38
N ALA A 96 7.07 3.18 -26.70
CA ALA A 96 5.82 3.12 -27.46
C ALA A 96 4.91 1.98 -27.00
N GLN A 97 5.48 0.82 -26.67
CA GLN A 97 4.72 -0.31 -26.10
C GLN A 97 4.22 -0.01 -24.68
N LYS A 98 5.06 0.60 -23.82
CA LYS A 98 4.65 1.06 -22.48
C LYS A 98 3.48 2.04 -22.58
N ALA A 99 3.60 3.05 -23.44
CA ALA A 99 2.56 4.06 -23.65
C ALA A 99 1.23 3.48 -24.18
N ALA A 100 1.28 2.35 -24.89
CA ALA A 100 0.12 1.69 -25.46
C ALA A 100 -0.40 0.51 -24.62
N GLN A 101 0.20 0.20 -23.46
CA GLN A 101 -0.13 -0.99 -22.67
C GLN A 101 -1.37 -0.75 -21.78
N PRO A 102 -2.57 -1.26 -22.12
CA PRO A 102 -3.82 -0.95 -21.41
C PRO A 102 -3.89 -1.48 -19.96
N VAL A 103 -3.03 -2.43 -19.61
CA VAL A 103 -2.95 -2.97 -18.25
C VAL A 103 -2.06 -2.11 -17.35
N ALA A 104 -0.94 -1.64 -17.90
CA ALA A 104 0.10 -0.91 -17.18
C ALA A 104 -0.13 0.61 -17.17
N TRP A 105 -1.01 1.10 -18.04
CA TRP A 105 -1.32 2.50 -18.19
C TRP A 105 -2.83 2.74 -18.25
N THR A 106 -3.30 3.67 -17.43
CA THR A 106 -4.65 4.23 -17.49
C THR A 106 -4.56 5.74 -17.36
N SER A 107 -5.49 6.45 -17.98
CA SER A 107 -5.57 7.90 -17.91
C SER A 107 -6.60 8.33 -16.86
N CYS A 108 -6.30 9.41 -16.13
CA CYS A 108 -7.24 10.06 -15.22
C CYS A 108 -7.32 11.56 -15.49
N ALA A 109 -8.39 12.18 -15.00
CA ALA A 109 -8.63 13.60 -15.17
C ALA A 109 -7.58 14.44 -14.43
N ARG A 110 -7.18 15.55 -15.03
CA ARG A 110 -6.31 16.55 -14.39
C ARG A 110 -7.16 17.54 -13.60
N ARG A 111 -6.62 18.06 -12.49
CA ARG A 111 -7.26 19.12 -11.68
C ARG A 111 -7.64 20.36 -12.50
N ASN A 112 -6.86 20.70 -13.53
CA ASN A 112 -7.07 21.89 -14.37
C ASN A 112 -7.76 21.57 -15.71
N GLY A 113 -8.43 20.42 -15.81
CA GLY A 113 -9.06 19.95 -17.05
C GLY A 113 -8.12 19.17 -17.97
N GLY A 114 -8.72 18.38 -18.86
CA GLY A 114 -8.00 17.40 -19.67
C GLY A 114 -7.63 16.14 -18.90
N VAL A 115 -6.80 15.30 -19.50
CA VAL A 115 -6.40 14.00 -18.94
C VAL A 115 -4.88 13.82 -18.98
N PHE A 116 -4.35 12.94 -18.15
CA PHE A 116 -2.94 12.55 -18.21
C PHE A 116 -2.67 11.63 -19.39
N ASN A 117 -1.56 11.84 -20.08
CA ASN A 117 -1.06 11.05 -21.20
C ASN A 117 0.25 10.37 -20.78
N PRO A 118 0.57 9.20 -21.37
CA PRO A 118 1.76 8.43 -20.99
C PRO A 118 3.07 9.17 -21.25
N ALA A 119 3.07 10.08 -22.23
CA ALA A 119 4.23 10.91 -22.59
C ALA A 119 4.31 12.23 -21.84
N ASP A 120 3.35 12.52 -20.95
CA ASP A 120 3.37 13.75 -20.18
C ASP A 120 4.54 13.74 -19.19
N VAL A 121 5.22 14.88 -19.11
CA VAL A 121 6.30 15.09 -18.15
C VAL A 121 5.72 15.20 -16.75
N ILE A 122 6.28 14.42 -15.83
CA ILE A 122 5.95 14.46 -14.41
C ILE A 122 6.50 15.77 -13.85
N THR A 123 5.63 16.49 -13.16
CA THR A 123 5.95 17.76 -12.53
C THR A 123 5.73 17.66 -11.04
N MET A 124 6.57 18.35 -10.28
CA MET A 124 6.42 18.51 -8.85
C MET A 124 6.01 19.94 -8.57
N ARG A 125 5.10 20.09 -7.60
CA ARG A 125 4.71 21.39 -7.07
C ARG A 125 5.69 21.75 -5.96
N THR A 126 6.81 22.35 -6.31
CA THR A 126 7.80 22.82 -5.33
C THR A 126 7.45 24.24 -4.87
N GLY A 127 7.76 24.58 -3.61
CA GLY A 127 7.44 25.87 -2.97
C GLY A 127 6.11 25.94 -2.21
N GLU A 128 5.91 26.99 -1.42
CA GLU A 128 4.71 27.21 -0.61
C GLU A 128 3.46 27.28 -1.51
N ARG A 129 2.46 26.44 -1.22
CA ARG A 129 1.19 26.30 -1.99
C ARG A 129 1.33 25.76 -3.43
N GLY A 130 2.53 25.38 -3.87
CA GLY A 130 2.70 24.59 -5.09
C GLY A 130 2.21 25.25 -6.39
N VAL A 131 2.27 26.58 -6.46
CA VAL A 131 1.60 27.40 -7.50
C VAL A 131 2.25 27.23 -8.89
N ASN A 132 3.52 26.80 -8.95
CA ASN A 132 4.26 26.63 -10.20
C ASN A 132 4.83 25.22 -10.32
N PRO A 133 4.08 24.25 -10.89
CA PRO A 133 4.61 22.92 -11.11
C PRO A 133 5.79 22.98 -12.10
N ILE A 134 6.93 22.43 -11.69
CA ILE A 134 8.12 22.33 -12.53
C ILE A 134 8.48 20.86 -12.74
N ASN A 135 9.21 20.55 -13.81
CA ASN A 135 9.88 19.27 -13.91
C ASN A 135 10.87 19.15 -12.74
N GLY A 136 10.83 18.05 -11.99
CA GLY A 136 11.69 17.90 -10.82
C GLY A 136 13.18 17.99 -11.14
N ARG A 137 13.61 17.61 -12.34
CA ARG A 137 14.99 17.80 -12.83
C ARG A 137 15.43 19.26 -12.90
N ASN A 138 14.49 20.19 -13.03
CA ASN A 138 14.77 21.61 -13.12
C ASN A 138 14.76 22.29 -11.74
N ASP A 139 14.44 21.57 -10.68
CA ASP A 139 14.48 22.12 -9.32
C ASP A 139 15.94 22.34 -8.89
N PRO A 140 16.31 23.54 -8.40
CA PRO A 140 17.69 23.85 -8.06
C PRO A 140 18.23 23.08 -6.85
N LEU A 141 17.37 22.58 -5.96
CA LEU A 141 17.77 21.85 -4.76
C LEU A 141 17.80 20.34 -4.98
N ILE A 142 16.72 19.80 -5.56
CA ILE A 142 16.52 18.35 -5.68
C ILE A 142 16.68 17.82 -7.10
N GLY A 143 16.81 18.67 -8.12
CA GLY A 143 16.90 18.26 -9.52
C GLY A 143 18.06 17.32 -9.82
N LYS A 144 19.16 17.44 -9.07
CA LYS A 144 20.32 16.54 -9.16
C LYS A 144 19.93 15.06 -8.98
N TYR A 145 18.96 14.75 -8.13
CA TYR A 145 18.51 13.37 -7.85
C TYR A 145 17.67 12.76 -8.98
N PHE A 146 17.14 13.58 -9.89
CA PHE A 146 16.35 13.14 -11.04
C PHE A 146 17.18 13.02 -12.33
N THR A 147 18.49 13.28 -12.27
CA THR A 147 19.39 13.15 -13.42
C THR A 147 19.45 11.68 -13.86
N GLY A 148 19.17 11.42 -15.14
CA GLY A 148 19.17 10.06 -15.70
C GLY A 148 17.88 9.25 -15.48
N VAL A 149 17.02 9.63 -14.53
CA VAL A 149 15.73 8.95 -14.26
C VAL A 149 14.66 9.41 -15.25
N PRO A 150 13.99 8.53 -16.03
CA PRO A 150 12.94 8.94 -16.96
C PRO A 150 11.91 9.90 -16.31
N ASN A 151 11.46 10.92 -17.04
CA ASN A 151 10.61 11.98 -16.48
C ASN A 151 9.19 11.98 -17.06
N GLN A 152 8.80 10.91 -17.75
CA GLN A 152 7.48 10.71 -18.35
C GLN A 152 6.82 9.52 -17.67
N PHE A 153 5.49 9.53 -17.56
CA PHE A 153 4.76 8.45 -16.88
C PHE A 153 5.08 7.05 -17.43
N ALA A 154 5.00 6.86 -18.75
CA ALA A 154 5.35 5.57 -19.35
C ALA A 154 6.83 5.20 -19.17
N GLY A 155 7.72 6.19 -19.02
CA GLY A 155 9.13 5.94 -18.74
C GLY A 155 9.38 5.33 -17.35
N LEU A 156 8.49 5.56 -16.39
CA LEU A 156 8.61 5.08 -15.00
C LEU A 156 7.87 3.75 -14.73
N MET A 157 7.26 3.15 -15.74
CA MET A 157 6.42 1.96 -15.60
C MET A 157 7.15 0.71 -15.07
N ASP A 158 8.43 0.57 -15.38
CA ASP A 158 9.24 -0.62 -15.03
C ASP A 158 10.49 -0.17 -14.29
N VAL A 159 10.57 -0.48 -12.99
CA VAL A 159 11.69 -0.12 -12.09
C VAL A 159 13.03 -0.66 -12.56
N ARG A 160 13.00 -1.70 -13.39
CA ARG A 160 14.20 -2.33 -13.92
C ARG A 160 14.69 -1.61 -15.21
N ASP A 161 13.92 -0.69 -15.79
CA ASP A 161 14.24 0.12 -16.99
C ASP A 161 14.18 1.63 -16.67
N LEU A 162 14.97 2.04 -15.67
CA LEU A 162 15.16 3.43 -15.25
C LEU A 162 16.59 3.94 -15.54
N GLY A 163 17.30 3.27 -16.44
CA GLY A 163 18.72 3.53 -16.70
C GLY A 163 19.61 3.18 -15.50
N ALA A 164 20.54 4.06 -15.15
CA ALA A 164 21.44 3.87 -14.00
C ALA A 164 20.71 3.81 -12.64
N SER A 165 19.49 4.34 -12.59
CA SER A 165 18.64 4.35 -11.39
C SER A 165 17.76 3.11 -11.26
N SER A 166 17.93 2.11 -12.13
CA SER A 166 17.17 0.86 -12.04
C SER A 166 17.49 0.13 -10.73
N TYR A 167 16.49 -0.58 -10.19
CA TYR A 167 16.60 -1.35 -8.95
C TYR A 167 15.71 -2.60 -8.99
N GLY A 168 15.95 -3.50 -8.04
CA GLY A 168 15.19 -4.72 -7.83
C GLY A 168 15.02 -4.98 -6.33
N TYR A 169 14.30 -6.03 -5.99
CA TYR A 169 13.95 -6.35 -4.60
C TYR A 169 14.47 -7.71 -4.18
N TYR A 170 14.86 -7.82 -2.91
CA TYR A 170 15.00 -9.11 -2.25
C TYR A 170 13.72 -9.39 -1.47
N ILE A 171 13.05 -10.50 -1.77
CA ILE A 171 11.76 -10.86 -1.15
C ILE A 171 11.74 -12.29 -0.64
N SER A 172 10.94 -12.53 0.39
CA SER A 172 10.74 -13.84 1.02
C SER A 172 9.29 -14.01 1.47
N GLY A 173 8.98 -15.18 2.05
CA GLY A 173 7.70 -15.45 2.70
C GLY A 173 6.49 -15.26 1.77
N GLN A 174 5.39 -14.77 2.35
CA GLN A 174 4.12 -14.62 1.66
C GLN A 174 4.18 -13.57 0.51
N VAL A 175 5.07 -12.57 0.61
CA VAL A 175 5.30 -11.60 -0.47
C VAL A 175 5.97 -12.28 -1.68
N ALA A 176 6.94 -13.16 -1.44
CA ALA A 176 7.52 -13.99 -2.51
C ALA A 176 6.48 -14.94 -3.13
N THR A 177 5.55 -15.46 -2.34
CA THR A 177 4.40 -16.23 -2.85
C THR A 177 3.53 -15.39 -3.79
N MET A 178 3.21 -14.13 -3.44
CA MET A 178 2.46 -13.24 -4.34
C MET A 178 3.20 -13.03 -5.66
N TYR A 179 4.50 -12.73 -5.59
CA TYR A 179 5.32 -12.48 -6.77
C TYR A 179 5.39 -13.70 -7.69
N THR A 180 5.59 -14.89 -7.12
CA THR A 180 5.76 -16.12 -7.91
C THR A 180 4.44 -16.62 -8.49
N GLN A 181 3.39 -16.73 -7.67
CA GLN A 181 2.14 -17.38 -8.04
C GLN A 181 1.12 -16.45 -8.68
N CYS A 182 1.30 -15.13 -8.59
CA CYS A 182 0.37 -14.15 -9.15
C CYS A 182 -1.08 -14.44 -8.73
N ASP A 183 -2.03 -14.39 -9.67
CA ASP A 183 -3.44 -14.69 -9.46
C ASP A 183 -3.80 -16.16 -9.77
N ALA A 184 -2.90 -17.13 -9.59
CA ALA A 184 -3.17 -18.56 -9.85
C ALA A 184 -4.26 -19.22 -8.96
N SER A 185 -5.16 -18.40 -8.42
CA SER A 185 -6.56 -18.75 -8.17
C SER A 185 -7.30 -19.03 -9.50
N PRO A 186 -8.26 -19.98 -9.58
CA PRO A 186 -8.79 -20.54 -10.83
C PRO A 186 -9.61 -19.62 -11.77
N THR A 187 -9.61 -18.30 -11.62
CA THR A 187 -10.50 -17.40 -12.40
C THR A 187 -9.85 -16.65 -13.55
N ALA A 188 -8.52 -16.73 -13.74
CA ALA A 188 -7.86 -16.14 -14.91
C ALA A 188 -7.77 -17.15 -16.06
N ARG A 189 -8.47 -16.89 -17.18
CA ARG A 189 -8.22 -17.57 -18.45
C ARG A 189 -6.81 -17.23 -18.91
N VAL A 190 -5.87 -18.14 -18.68
CA VAL A 190 -4.50 -18.07 -19.21
C VAL A 190 -4.54 -18.24 -20.72
N LEU A 191 -4.09 -17.22 -21.47
CA LEU A 191 -3.57 -17.43 -22.81
C LEU A 191 -2.17 -18.03 -22.64
N SER A 192 -2.09 -19.34 -22.84
CA SER A 192 -0.89 -20.19 -22.99
C SER A 192 0.43 -19.62 -22.43
N GLU A 193 0.80 -20.03 -21.23
CA GLU A 193 2.21 -20.12 -20.81
C GLU A 193 2.66 -21.58 -20.88
N GLU A 194 3.77 -21.79 -21.57
CA GLU A 194 4.51 -23.05 -21.54
C GLU A 194 4.91 -23.39 -20.11
N THR A 195 4.73 -24.65 -19.76
CA THR A 195 4.94 -25.20 -18.43
C THR A 195 6.42 -25.19 -18.06
N GLU A 196 6.87 -24.17 -17.33
CA GLU A 196 8.14 -24.24 -16.62
C GLU A 196 7.95 -24.86 -15.22
N ARG A 197 8.78 -25.87 -14.96
CA ARG A 197 8.85 -26.63 -13.70
C ARG A 197 9.43 -25.74 -12.58
N PRO A 198 9.13 -26.03 -11.30
CA PRO A 198 9.71 -25.33 -10.17
C PRO A 198 11.15 -25.79 -9.96
N GLY A 199 12.08 -25.12 -10.63
CA GLY A 199 13.51 -25.19 -10.38
C GLY A 199 14.08 -23.90 -10.93
N CYS A 200 14.47 -23.00 -10.03
CA CYS A 200 15.15 -21.71 -10.29
C CYS A 200 15.12 -21.31 -11.77
N ALA A 201 14.03 -20.68 -12.21
CA ALA A 201 13.99 -20.05 -13.52
C ALA A 201 15.05 -18.95 -13.51
N VAL A 202 16.23 -19.28 -14.03
CA VAL A 202 17.21 -18.31 -14.46
C VAL A 202 16.60 -17.75 -15.74
N THR A 203 15.82 -16.68 -15.62
CA THR A 203 15.64 -15.77 -16.74
C THR A 203 17.04 -15.45 -17.26
N GLU A 204 17.28 -15.55 -18.56
CA GLU A 204 18.55 -15.11 -19.15
C GLU A 204 18.93 -13.77 -18.51
N ASP A 205 20.11 -13.71 -17.90
CA ASP A 205 20.60 -12.50 -17.24
C ASP A 205 20.72 -11.40 -18.31
N ASP A 206 19.71 -10.54 -18.36
CA ASP A 206 19.65 -9.40 -19.28
C ASP A 206 20.52 -8.23 -18.79
N GLY A 207 21.31 -8.45 -17.73
CA GLY A 207 22.19 -7.45 -17.11
C GLY A 207 21.44 -6.46 -16.23
N HIS A 208 20.16 -6.69 -15.92
CA HIS A 208 19.33 -5.79 -15.13
C HIS A 208 19.02 -6.34 -13.74
N LYS A 209 18.61 -5.43 -12.85
CA LYS A 209 18.32 -5.75 -11.45
C LYS A 209 16.90 -6.33 -11.33
N ASP A 210 16.78 -7.64 -11.36
CA ASP A 210 15.51 -8.34 -11.15
C ASP A 210 15.18 -8.55 -9.66
N VAL A 211 13.98 -9.07 -9.41
CA VAL A 211 13.53 -9.50 -8.08
C VAL A 211 14.19 -10.84 -7.73
N VAL A 212 14.84 -10.89 -6.57
CA VAL A 212 15.52 -12.07 -6.04
C VAL A 212 14.69 -12.67 -4.91
N ILE A 213 14.37 -13.95 -5.01
CA ILE A 213 13.64 -14.69 -3.99
C ILE A 213 14.64 -15.29 -3.00
N ILE A 214 14.58 -14.85 -1.74
CA ILE A 214 15.33 -15.43 -0.64
C ILE A 214 14.56 -16.66 -0.14
N GLN A 215 15.12 -17.83 -0.42
CA GLN A 215 14.65 -19.10 0.15
C GLN A 215 15.12 -19.21 1.60
N ASN A 216 14.31 -19.82 2.47
CA ASN A 216 14.64 -20.08 3.87
C ASN A 216 15.07 -18.81 4.64
N ALA A 217 14.42 -17.68 4.38
CA ALA A 217 14.59 -16.50 5.23
C ALA A 217 14.30 -16.88 6.69
N THR A 218 15.09 -16.37 7.62
CA THR A 218 14.83 -16.55 9.06
C THR A 218 13.51 -15.91 9.41
N THR A 219 12.51 -16.73 9.73
CA THR A 219 11.20 -16.27 10.19
C THR A 219 11.17 -16.28 11.71
N ASP A 220 10.64 -15.21 12.30
CA ASP A 220 10.40 -15.18 13.74
C ASP A 220 9.15 -16.03 14.11
N ALA A 221 8.96 -16.26 15.41
CA ALA A 221 7.86 -17.10 15.90
C ALA A 221 6.46 -16.49 15.63
N SER A 222 6.35 -15.17 15.50
CA SER A 222 5.11 -14.47 15.20
C SER A 222 4.76 -14.63 13.72
N GLU A 223 5.73 -14.46 12.82
CA GLU A 223 5.57 -14.71 11.39
C GLU A 223 5.18 -16.17 11.11
N GLN A 224 5.86 -17.13 11.78
CA GLN A 224 5.51 -18.55 11.67
C GLN A 224 4.09 -18.82 12.15
N ARG A 225 3.64 -18.17 13.24
CA ARG A 225 2.29 -18.35 13.77
C ARG A 225 1.22 -17.89 12.77
N VAL A 226 1.44 -16.74 12.14
CA VAL A 226 0.53 -16.21 11.11
C VAL A 226 0.56 -17.10 9.86
N THR A 227 1.75 -17.50 9.41
CA THR A 227 1.92 -18.37 8.23
C THR A 227 1.23 -19.72 8.43
N ASN A 228 1.43 -20.37 9.58
CA ASN A 228 0.78 -21.65 9.89
C ASN A 228 -0.75 -21.51 9.92
N TRP A 229 -1.28 -20.42 10.47
CA TRP A 229 -2.72 -20.16 10.43
C TRP A 229 -3.25 -20.05 8.99
N TYR A 230 -2.53 -19.35 8.10
CA TYR A 230 -2.87 -19.31 6.69
C TYR A 230 -2.87 -20.70 6.07
N ASP A 231 -1.79 -21.47 6.26
CA ASP A 231 -1.63 -22.80 5.65
C ASP A 231 -2.70 -23.79 6.13
N GLU A 232 -2.96 -23.87 7.44
CA GLU A 232 -3.95 -24.76 8.04
C GLU A 232 -5.38 -24.41 7.61
N THR A 233 -5.72 -23.12 7.63
CA THR A 233 -7.06 -22.66 7.26
C THR A 233 -7.31 -22.83 5.77
N LEU A 234 -6.34 -22.49 4.93
CA LEU A 234 -6.45 -22.67 3.47
C LEU A 234 -6.48 -24.16 3.10
N ALA A 235 -5.72 -25.03 3.78
CA ALA A 235 -5.83 -26.48 3.58
C ALA A 235 -7.25 -26.99 3.87
N THR A 236 -7.89 -26.46 4.91
CA THR A 236 -9.28 -26.79 5.26
C THR A 236 -10.28 -26.25 4.23
N LEU A 237 -10.04 -25.06 3.68
CA LEU A 237 -10.88 -24.44 2.66
C LEU A 237 -10.66 -25.00 1.24
N GLY A 238 -9.76 -25.96 1.06
CA GLY A 238 -9.51 -26.58 -0.26
C GLY A 238 -8.44 -25.88 -1.10
N GLY A 239 -7.57 -25.09 -0.47
CA GLY A 239 -6.38 -24.48 -1.07
C GLY A 239 -6.50 -22.97 -1.31
N GLN A 240 -5.49 -22.41 -1.96
CA GLN A 240 -5.46 -20.98 -2.29
C GLN A 240 -6.29 -20.71 -3.56
N ASN A 241 -7.36 -19.94 -3.39
CA ASN A 241 -8.10 -19.31 -4.48
C ASN A 241 -8.66 -17.95 -4.00
N HIS A 242 -9.24 -17.19 -4.90
CA HIS A 242 -9.71 -15.82 -4.68
C HIS A 242 -10.82 -15.78 -3.63
N GLU A 243 -11.76 -16.72 -3.67
CA GLU A 243 -12.86 -16.79 -2.69
C GLU A 243 -12.33 -17.13 -1.30
N ASN A 244 -11.42 -18.11 -1.20
CA ASN A 244 -10.81 -18.49 0.06
C ASN A 244 -9.94 -17.36 0.63
N MET A 245 -9.20 -16.63 -0.21
CA MET A 245 -8.40 -15.47 0.23
C MET A 245 -9.29 -14.30 0.65
N ALA A 246 -10.41 -14.07 -0.03
CA ALA A 246 -11.43 -13.11 0.42
C ALA A 246 -12.04 -13.54 1.77
N ASP A 247 -12.24 -14.84 1.99
CA ASP A 247 -12.70 -15.35 3.28
C ASP A 247 -11.68 -15.10 4.39
N MET A 248 -10.39 -15.39 4.15
CA MET A 248 -9.29 -15.13 5.08
C MET A 248 -9.14 -13.63 5.42
N GLU A 249 -9.37 -12.76 4.44
CA GLU A 249 -9.41 -11.30 4.66
C GLU A 249 -10.55 -10.93 5.62
N ARG A 250 -11.76 -11.45 5.37
CA ARG A 250 -12.93 -11.21 6.23
C ARG A 250 -12.71 -11.70 7.65
N GLN A 251 -12.14 -12.90 7.82
CA GLN A 251 -11.75 -13.43 9.13
C GLN A 251 -10.78 -12.50 9.84
N SER A 252 -9.75 -12.01 9.14
CA SER A 252 -8.74 -11.12 9.72
C SER A 252 -9.32 -9.76 10.14
N CYS A 253 -10.14 -9.13 9.29
CA CYS A 253 -10.79 -7.86 9.62
C CYS A 253 -11.80 -8.01 10.77
N MET A 254 -12.55 -9.11 10.80
CA MET A 254 -13.50 -9.36 11.89
C MET A 254 -12.78 -9.69 13.20
N PHE A 255 -11.63 -10.35 13.13
CA PHE A 255 -10.79 -10.61 14.30
C PHE A 255 -10.15 -9.32 14.84
N GLU A 256 -9.66 -8.42 13.97
CA GLU A 256 -9.22 -7.08 14.37
C GLU A 256 -10.34 -6.35 15.14
N ASP A 257 -11.53 -6.35 14.57
CA ASP A 257 -12.69 -5.68 15.14
C ASP A 257 -13.10 -6.26 16.49
N GLN A 258 -13.18 -7.58 16.63
CA GLN A 258 -13.71 -8.23 17.84
C GLN A 258 -12.68 -8.41 18.94
N CYS A 259 -11.40 -8.57 18.59
CA CYS A 259 -10.37 -9.06 19.51
C CYS A 259 -9.12 -8.18 19.66
N LEU A 260 -8.90 -7.23 18.74
CA LEU A 260 -7.71 -6.38 18.73
C LEU A 260 -8.04 -4.88 18.94
N GLY A 261 -9.18 -4.59 19.57
CA GLY A 261 -9.55 -3.21 19.92
C GLY A 261 -10.42 -2.47 18.89
N GLY A 262 -10.94 -3.17 17.87
CA GLY A 262 -11.88 -2.59 16.92
C GLY A 262 -11.25 -2.20 15.58
N THR A 263 -12.11 -1.89 14.61
CA THR A 263 -11.71 -1.25 13.33
C THR A 263 -12.05 0.26 13.37
N PRO A 264 -11.20 1.11 14.00
CA PRO A 264 -11.50 2.53 14.16
C PRO A 264 -11.65 3.24 12.81
N ASP A 265 -12.47 4.29 12.76
CA ASP A 265 -12.54 5.12 11.55
C ASP A 265 -11.27 5.96 11.36
N TYR A 266 -11.06 6.46 10.14
CA TYR A 266 -10.18 7.59 9.94
C TYR A 266 -10.70 8.83 10.68
N THR A 267 -9.79 9.67 11.14
CA THR A 267 -10.17 11.00 11.67
C THR A 267 -10.78 11.84 10.55
N GLU A 268 -11.67 12.78 10.88
CA GLU A 268 -12.26 13.67 9.88
C GLU A 268 -11.20 14.53 9.17
N GLU A 269 -10.12 14.88 9.87
CA GLU A 269 -8.96 15.54 9.28
C GLU A 269 -8.27 14.66 8.22
N PHE A 270 -8.06 13.38 8.51
CA PHE A 270 -7.46 12.44 7.56
C PHE A 270 -8.36 12.23 6.34
N LYS A 271 -9.67 12.04 6.55
CA LYS A 271 -10.67 11.92 5.47
C LYS A 271 -10.67 13.15 4.57
N THR A 272 -10.63 14.34 5.15
CA THR A 272 -10.60 15.62 4.42
C THR A 272 -9.29 15.80 3.65
N THR A 273 -8.16 15.51 4.30
CA THR A 273 -6.82 15.69 3.72
C THR A 273 -6.60 14.80 2.51
N TRP A 274 -6.99 13.54 2.62
CA TRP A 274 -6.74 12.51 1.59
C TRP A 274 -7.94 12.22 0.70
N ASN A 275 -9.09 12.85 0.96
CA ASN A 275 -10.35 12.63 0.26
C ASN A 275 -10.75 11.14 0.25
N VAL A 276 -10.77 10.54 1.44
CA VAL A 276 -11.06 9.11 1.68
C VAL A 276 -12.24 8.97 2.63
N THR A 277 -12.97 7.86 2.54
CA THR A 277 -14.19 7.66 3.32
C THR A 277 -13.93 6.91 4.63
N GLU A 278 -13.31 5.73 4.56
CA GLU A 278 -13.09 4.88 5.73
C GLU A 278 -12.01 3.80 5.45
N PRO A 279 -11.50 3.12 6.49
CA PRO A 279 -10.56 2.01 6.31
C PRO A 279 -11.21 0.78 5.69
N ARG A 280 -10.43 0.04 4.90
CA ARG A 280 -10.88 -1.18 4.21
C ARG A 280 -11.51 -2.22 5.14
N CYS A 281 -10.88 -2.54 6.27
CA CYS A 281 -11.44 -3.52 7.20
C CYS A 281 -12.75 -3.05 7.83
N LYS A 282 -12.94 -1.73 8.01
CA LYS A 282 -14.20 -1.18 8.51
C LYS A 282 -15.35 -1.42 7.52
N THR A 283 -15.11 -1.21 6.22
CA THR A 283 -16.08 -1.55 5.17
C THR A 283 -16.43 -3.04 5.18
N ILE A 284 -15.42 -3.91 5.31
CA ILE A 284 -15.60 -5.37 5.33
C ILE A 284 -16.40 -5.81 6.55
N VAL A 285 -16.08 -5.29 7.74
CA VAL A 285 -16.80 -5.58 8.99
C VAL A 285 -18.27 -5.16 8.89
N ARG A 286 -18.56 -3.99 8.30
CA ARG A 286 -19.94 -3.57 8.05
C ARG A 286 -20.69 -4.55 7.14
N ALA A 287 -20.05 -4.97 6.05
CA ALA A 287 -20.61 -5.94 5.10
C ALA A 287 -20.83 -7.35 5.72
N ILE A 288 -20.02 -7.74 6.71
CA ILE A 288 -20.26 -8.96 7.49
C ILE A 288 -21.48 -8.77 8.41
N ASN A 289 -21.53 -7.65 9.13
CA ASN A 289 -22.57 -7.35 10.12
C ASN A 289 -23.96 -7.15 9.49
N ASP A 290 -24.05 -6.60 8.27
CA ASP A 290 -25.31 -6.48 7.53
C ASP A 290 -25.71 -7.75 6.75
N GLY A 291 -24.85 -8.76 6.76
CA GLY A 291 -25.07 -10.07 6.12
C GLY A 291 -24.79 -10.11 4.62
N SER A 292 -24.28 -9.04 4.01
CA SER A 292 -23.96 -9.00 2.57
C SER A 292 -22.72 -9.82 2.21
N GLN A 293 -21.75 -9.94 3.11
CA GLN A 293 -20.52 -10.70 2.89
C GLN A 293 -20.15 -11.59 4.10
N PRO A 294 -20.90 -12.67 4.38
CA PRO A 294 -20.65 -13.51 5.55
C PRO A 294 -19.33 -14.31 5.43
N ILE A 295 -18.65 -14.53 6.56
CA ILE A 295 -17.51 -15.46 6.63
C ILE A 295 -18.02 -16.88 6.40
N LEU A 296 -17.38 -17.60 5.47
CA LEU A 296 -17.75 -18.94 5.05
C LEU A 296 -17.18 -20.01 5.98
N TYR A 297 -15.98 -19.79 6.52
CA TYR A 297 -15.37 -20.72 7.44
C TYR A 297 -15.99 -20.66 8.84
N GLU A 298 -16.95 -21.53 9.15
CA GLU A 298 -17.73 -21.46 10.40
C GLU A 298 -16.86 -21.43 11.67
N SER A 299 -15.79 -22.21 11.72
CA SER A 299 -14.87 -22.30 12.88
C SER A 299 -13.80 -21.20 12.93
N TRP A 300 -13.89 -20.15 12.10
CA TRP A 300 -12.86 -19.12 12.00
C TRP A 300 -12.53 -18.49 13.36
N ARG A 301 -13.56 -18.14 14.13
CA ARG A 301 -13.41 -17.40 15.38
C ARG A 301 -12.69 -18.23 16.43
N GLU A 302 -13.17 -19.46 16.66
CA GLU A 302 -12.60 -20.39 17.63
C GLU A 302 -11.12 -20.66 17.31
N ASN A 303 -10.79 -20.86 16.04
CA ASN A 303 -9.42 -21.12 15.61
C ASN A 303 -8.51 -19.90 15.76
N MET A 304 -8.99 -18.70 15.41
CA MET A 304 -8.22 -17.47 15.59
C MET A 304 -8.01 -17.15 17.08
N GLU A 305 -9.04 -17.27 17.92
CA GLU A 305 -8.92 -17.08 19.37
C GLU A 305 -7.97 -18.10 20.01
N GLN A 306 -8.03 -19.38 19.59
CA GLN A 306 -7.11 -20.41 20.07
C GLN A 306 -5.66 -20.14 19.68
N ARG A 307 -5.43 -19.49 18.53
CA ARG A 307 -4.09 -19.24 18.00
C ARG A 307 -3.47 -17.94 18.47
N PHE A 308 -4.25 -16.87 18.45
CA PHE A 308 -3.79 -15.50 18.66
C PHE A 308 -4.29 -14.91 19.98
N GLY A 309 -5.25 -15.55 20.65
CA GLY A 309 -5.94 -15.00 21.82
C GLY A 309 -6.97 -13.96 21.42
N CYS A 310 -7.53 -13.25 22.41
CA CYS A 310 -8.43 -12.12 22.20
C CYS A 310 -8.10 -11.06 23.25
N PRO A 311 -6.94 -10.37 23.13
CA PRO A 311 -6.37 -9.57 24.21
C PRO A 311 -7.15 -8.28 24.50
N VAL A 312 -7.83 -7.71 23.50
CA VAL A 312 -8.61 -6.48 23.64
C VAL A 312 -9.99 -6.69 23.02
N PRO A 313 -10.90 -7.40 23.71
CA PRO A 313 -12.26 -7.59 23.22
C PRO A 313 -12.94 -6.23 23.01
N ALA A 314 -13.64 -6.04 21.88
CA ALA A 314 -14.27 -4.76 21.51
C ALA A 314 -15.20 -4.16 22.58
N ASN A 315 -15.74 -4.99 23.47
CA ASN A 315 -16.65 -4.62 24.55
C ASN A 315 -16.04 -4.74 25.95
N ALA A 316 -14.72 -4.89 26.09
CA ALA A 316 -14.07 -4.86 27.39
C ALA A 316 -14.17 -3.44 27.95
N SER A 317 -15.01 -3.24 28.97
CA SER A 317 -14.97 -2.02 29.79
C SER A 317 -13.55 -1.87 30.35
N SER A 318 -13.00 -0.65 30.28
CA SER A 318 -11.63 -0.31 30.71
C SER A 318 -11.30 -0.65 32.18
N SER A 319 -12.24 -1.20 32.94
CA SER A 319 -12.06 -1.72 34.30
C SER A 319 -11.51 -3.14 34.36
N ASP A 320 -11.55 -3.95 33.29
CA ASP A 320 -11.14 -5.37 33.33
C ASP A 320 -9.66 -5.61 32.96
N CYS A 321 -8.93 -4.59 32.50
CA CYS A 321 -7.48 -4.70 32.26
C CYS A 321 -6.63 -4.54 33.53
N SER A 322 -7.23 -4.52 34.72
CA SER A 322 -6.52 -4.57 36.01
C SER A 322 -6.34 -6.02 36.47
N GLN A 323 -5.77 -6.87 35.62
CA GLN A 323 -5.04 -8.03 36.10
C GLN A 323 -3.64 -7.99 35.49
N ASP A 324 -2.70 -7.91 36.42
CA ASP A 324 -1.27 -7.90 36.31
C ASP A 324 -0.77 -9.15 35.56
N ASP A 325 -0.83 -9.12 34.23
CA ASP A 325 0.06 -9.91 33.39
C ASP A 325 1.02 -8.93 32.72
N THR A 326 2.05 -8.58 33.49
CA THR A 326 3.27 -7.97 32.96
C THR A 326 3.80 -8.90 31.86
N ILE A 327 3.52 -8.59 30.60
CA ILE A 327 4.25 -9.18 29.46
C ILE A 327 5.69 -8.73 29.63
N GLN A 328 6.51 -9.60 30.23
CA GLN A 328 7.95 -9.51 30.12
C GLN A 328 8.28 -9.71 28.64
N PHE A 329 8.50 -8.61 27.92
CA PHE A 329 9.40 -8.65 26.78
C PHE A 329 10.73 -9.16 27.33
N GLY A 330 11.03 -10.41 27.02
CA GLY A 330 12.33 -11.00 27.30
C GLY A 330 13.40 -10.08 26.71
N ASP A 331 14.32 -9.69 27.58
CA ASP A 331 15.51 -8.92 27.29
C ASP A 331 16.34 -9.68 26.23
N VAL A 332 16.12 -9.36 24.94
CA VAL A 332 17.00 -9.80 23.86
C VAL A 332 18.00 -8.68 23.64
N SER A 333 19.09 -8.75 24.43
CA SER A 333 20.33 -8.07 24.10
C SER A 333 20.76 -8.53 22.70
N SER A 334 20.64 -7.63 21.73
CA SER A 334 21.32 -7.71 20.43
C SER A 334 22.22 -6.49 20.25
N ASP A 335 22.98 -6.17 21.30
CA ASP A 335 24.18 -5.35 21.18
C ASP A 335 25.34 -6.25 20.75
N GLN A 336 25.43 -6.56 19.46
CA GLN A 336 26.70 -6.77 18.75
C GLN A 336 26.47 -6.97 17.25
N GLU A 337 27.23 -6.22 16.47
CA GLU A 337 27.36 -6.28 14.99
C GLU A 337 26.44 -5.39 14.13
N MET A 338 26.37 -4.09 14.45
CA MET A 338 26.30 -3.04 13.43
C MET A 338 27.36 -1.97 13.70
N SER A 339 28.63 -2.38 13.71
CA SER A 339 29.77 -1.48 13.83
C SER A 339 30.92 -1.93 12.94
N SER A 340 30.66 -1.93 11.64
CA SER A 340 31.69 -1.82 10.61
C SER A 340 31.00 -1.19 9.39
N TRP A 341 31.72 -0.46 8.54
CA TRP A 341 31.21 0.32 7.42
C TRP A 341 30.72 1.75 7.72
N ALA A 342 31.33 2.42 8.71
CA ALA A 342 31.33 3.89 8.80
C ALA A 342 32.73 4.42 9.15
N SER A 343 33.55 4.61 8.11
CA SER A 343 34.71 5.51 8.03
C SER A 343 35.19 5.38 6.58
N SER A 344 35.36 6.38 5.74
CA SER A 344 35.69 7.80 5.86
C SER A 344 35.19 8.42 4.54
N GLU A 345 34.71 9.65 4.49
CA GLU A 345 35.56 10.82 4.23
C GLU A 345 34.81 12.09 4.61
N ASP A 346 35.51 12.91 5.38
CA ASP A 346 35.11 14.23 5.82
C ASP A 346 35.04 15.22 4.64
N MET A 347 33.94 15.96 4.54
CA MET A 347 33.96 17.28 3.91
C MET A 347 33.21 18.25 4.80
N GLU A 348 34.01 19.05 5.51
CA GLU A 348 33.59 20.28 6.16
C GLU A 348 32.84 21.18 5.17
N MET A 349 31.65 21.65 5.54
CA MET A 349 31.08 22.84 4.93
C MET A 349 30.54 23.76 6.01
N SER A 350 31.10 24.97 5.97
CA SER A 350 30.97 26.07 6.91
C SER A 350 29.53 26.55 7.07
N SER A 351 29.23 26.90 8.32
CA SER A 351 28.18 27.84 8.71
C SER A 351 28.31 29.14 7.93
N ASP A 352 27.19 29.66 7.40
CA ASP A 352 26.59 30.92 7.88
C ASP A 352 25.38 31.31 7.02
N ASP A 353 24.38 31.82 7.74
CA ASP A 353 23.37 32.81 7.39
C ASP A 353 22.04 32.46 6.65
N GLU A 354 20.99 32.73 7.44
CA GLU A 354 19.67 33.28 7.12
C GLU A 354 18.67 32.44 6.30
N MET A 355 17.72 31.82 7.02
CA MET A 355 16.31 32.22 6.90
C MET A 355 15.54 31.79 8.15
N SER A 356 15.47 32.72 9.10
CA SER A 356 14.38 32.76 10.06
C SER A 356 13.16 33.38 9.39
N SER A 357 11.98 33.08 9.96
CA SER A 357 10.73 33.84 9.81
C SER A 357 9.83 33.32 8.65
N TRP A 358 8.62 32.76 8.81
CA TRP A 358 7.52 32.96 9.77
C TRP A 358 6.72 31.68 10.05
N ALA A 359 6.42 31.47 11.32
CA ALA A 359 5.31 30.66 11.79
C ALA A 359 4.40 31.59 12.58
N SER A 360 3.21 31.91 12.03
CA SER A 360 1.98 32.33 12.73
C SER A 360 1.11 33.20 11.81
N SER A 361 0.06 32.63 11.26
CA SER A 361 -1.25 33.29 11.17
C SER A 361 -2.29 32.25 10.80
N GLU A 362 -3.06 31.84 11.81
CA GLU A 362 -4.45 31.41 11.62
C GLU A 362 -5.17 32.51 10.86
N ASP A 363 -5.94 32.17 9.84
CA ASP A 363 -7.21 32.83 9.58
C ASP A 363 -8.11 32.00 8.65
N THR A 364 -9.38 32.08 9.02
CA THR A 364 -10.56 31.38 8.56
C THR A 364 -11.03 31.92 7.20
N GLU A 365 -11.88 31.13 6.53
CA GLU A 365 -12.77 31.48 5.39
C GLU A 365 -12.23 31.25 3.96
N MET A 366 -12.67 30.15 3.34
CA MET A 366 -13.65 30.23 2.26
C MET A 366 -14.28 28.85 2.00
N SER A 367 -15.46 28.68 2.58
CA SER A 367 -16.50 27.77 2.15
C SER A 367 -17.18 28.38 0.92
N SER A 368 -17.29 27.64 -0.19
CA SER A 368 -18.44 27.72 -1.09
C SER A 368 -18.52 26.49 -2.00
N ASP A 369 -19.59 25.75 -1.78
CA ASP A 369 -20.46 25.09 -2.77
C ASP A 369 -20.01 23.75 -3.36
N PHE A 370 -20.30 22.71 -2.57
CA PHE A 370 -20.83 21.43 -3.07
C PHE A 370 -22.37 21.50 -3.01
N ASP A 371 -23.04 21.20 -4.12
CA ASP A 371 -24.36 20.57 -4.08
C ASP A 371 -24.49 19.58 -5.24
N ASP A 372 -24.67 18.32 -4.82
CA ASP A 372 -25.63 17.32 -5.31
C ASP A 372 -25.62 16.91 -6.80
N VAL A 373 -25.31 15.63 -7.07
CA VAL A 373 -26.27 14.67 -7.68
C VAL A 373 -25.83 13.24 -7.31
N VAL A 374 -26.50 12.67 -6.31
CA VAL A 374 -26.75 11.23 -6.24
C VAL A 374 -27.94 10.93 -7.15
N GLY A 375 -27.78 10.01 -8.10
CA GLY A 375 -28.83 9.59 -9.02
C GLY A 375 -28.88 8.06 -9.15
N GLU A 376 -29.75 7.46 -8.34
CA GLU A 376 -30.20 6.07 -8.41
C GLU A 376 -30.57 5.66 -9.85
N VAL A 377 -30.12 4.46 -10.23
CA VAL A 377 -30.59 3.75 -11.43
C VAL A 377 -31.89 3.04 -11.05
N VAL A 378 -33.03 3.56 -11.54
CA VAL A 378 -34.30 2.83 -11.60
C VAL A 378 -34.61 2.51 -13.06
N THR A 379 -34.74 1.21 -13.33
CA THR A 379 -35.13 0.65 -14.62
C THR A 379 -36.61 0.88 -14.92
N SER A 380 -36.94 1.38 -16.11
CA SER A 380 -38.22 1.06 -16.77
C SER A 380 -38.13 1.23 -18.29
N SER A 381 -38.21 0.10 -18.99
CA SER A 381 -38.89 -0.17 -20.26
C SER A 381 -38.90 0.90 -21.37
N ASP A 382 -38.18 0.58 -22.44
CA ASP A 382 -38.45 0.98 -23.83
C ASP A 382 -39.93 0.79 -24.21
N GLU A 383 -40.56 1.84 -24.75
CA GLU A 383 -41.45 1.78 -25.92
C GLU A 383 -41.54 3.17 -26.56
N GLY A 384 -41.39 3.25 -27.88
CA GLY A 384 -42.22 4.17 -28.69
C GLY A 384 -41.62 5.50 -29.16
N ASP A 385 -40.93 5.43 -30.30
CA ASP A 385 -41.26 6.14 -31.55
C ASP A 385 -41.16 7.68 -31.69
N SER A 386 -40.50 8.04 -32.79
CA SER A 386 -40.76 9.17 -33.70
C SER A 386 -40.30 10.60 -33.36
N SER A 387 -39.35 11.03 -34.21
CA SER A 387 -39.42 12.23 -35.06
C SER A 387 -38.78 13.57 -34.61
N GLN A 388 -37.84 14.01 -35.47
CA GLN A 388 -37.60 15.37 -36.00
C GLN A 388 -37.26 16.48 -34.96
N TRP A 389 -36.13 17.20 -35.01
CA TRP A 389 -35.33 17.77 -36.11
C TRP A 389 -33.85 17.89 -35.72
#